data_AF-A0A653X2V7-F1
#
_entry.id   AF-A0A653X2V7-F1
#
_cell.length_a   1.000
_cell.length_b   1.000
_cell.length_c   1.000
_cell.angle_alpha   90.00
_cell.angle_beta   90.00
_cell.angle_gamma   90.00
#
_symmetry.space_group_name_H-M   'P 1'
#
loop_
_entity.id
_entity.type
_entity.pdbx_description
1 polymer ?
#
loop_
_entity_poly.entity_id
_entity_poly.type
_entity_poly.pdbx_seq_one_letter_code
_entity_poly.pdbx_strand_id
1 'polypeptide(L)'
;MATQPLLYTLHIQLEPLHFNPPIWRRLRVTGDCTLRKLHHFIQAAFGWHSSHLHEFSDGVSRFMPLDAEFMDMYDDALDDRKTKLRRVLKEAGRLRYLYDFGDSWQHVIAVEAVEP
;
A
#
# COMPACT_ATOMS: atom_id res chain seq x y z
N MET A 1 -4.09 -9.68 -28.19
CA MET A 1 -2.78 -9.05 -27.88
C MET A 1 -2.68 -8.95 -26.37
N ALA A 2 -1.67 -9.56 -25.75
CA ALA A 2 -1.47 -9.42 -24.30
C ALA A 2 -0.97 -8.01 -24.02
N THR A 3 -1.69 -7.26 -23.18
CA THR A 3 -1.24 -5.96 -22.68
C THR A 3 -0.02 -6.21 -21.80
N GLN A 4 1.11 -5.57 -22.09
CA GLN A 4 2.28 -5.64 -21.22
C GLN A 4 1.94 -5.05 -19.84
N PRO A 5 2.29 -5.73 -18.74
CA PRO A 5 1.92 -5.29 -17.40
C PRO A 5 2.83 -4.16 -16.93
N LEU A 6 2.26 -2.97 -16.73
CA LEU A 6 2.99 -1.82 -16.17
C LEU A 6 3.73 -2.22 -14.88
N LEU A 7 5.04 -2.00 -14.83
CA LEU A 7 5.89 -2.21 -13.67
C LEU A 7 6.09 -0.89 -12.94
N TYR A 8 5.85 -0.91 -11.63
CA TYR A 8 6.02 0.22 -10.74
C TYR A 8 7.27 0.01 -9.90
N THR A 9 8.14 1.02 -9.85
CA THR A 9 9.18 1.13 -8.84
C THR A 9 8.69 2.08 -7.75
N LEU A 10 8.53 1.56 -6.54
CA LEU A 10 7.96 2.25 -5.38
C LEU A 10 9.04 2.50 -4.33
N HIS A 11 9.14 3.74 -3.86
CA HIS A 11 9.85 4.11 -2.65
C HIS A 11 8.89 4.10 -1.46
N ILE A 12 9.16 3.28 -0.45
CA ILE A 12 8.28 3.09 0.72
C ILE A 12 9.06 3.48 1.96
N GLN A 13 8.66 4.58 2.59
CA GLN A 13 9.35 5.13 3.75
C GLN A 13 8.46 5.10 4.97
N LEU A 14 9.01 4.64 6.10
CA LEU A 14 8.37 4.70 7.40
C LEU A 14 8.42 6.13 7.95
N GLU A 15 7.29 6.60 8.47
CA GLU A 15 7.14 7.86 9.20
C GLU A 15 7.14 7.61 10.71
N PRO A 16 7.56 8.59 11.53
CA PRO A 16 7.98 9.94 11.16
C PRO A 16 9.38 10.01 10.51
N LEU A 17 9.59 11.00 9.63
CA LEU A 17 10.82 11.16 8.83
C LEU A 17 12.09 11.47 9.64
N HIS A 18 11.99 11.65 10.95
CA HIS A 18 13.12 11.98 11.82
C HIS A 18 13.93 10.75 12.26
N PHE A 19 13.57 9.53 11.84
CA PHE A 19 14.46 8.39 11.96
C PHE A 19 15.79 8.67 11.26
N ASN A 20 16.90 8.45 11.97
CA ASN A 20 18.24 8.67 11.45
C ASN A 20 19.10 7.40 11.65
N PRO A 21 19.40 6.64 10.59
CA PRO A 21 19.03 6.90 9.20
C PRO A 21 17.53 6.66 8.92
N PRO A 22 16.96 7.27 7.87
CA PRO A 22 15.58 6.99 7.47
C PRO A 22 15.37 5.51 7.17
N ILE A 23 14.23 4.97 7.62
CA ILE A 23 13.87 3.57 7.38
C ILE A 23 12.97 3.50 6.13
N TRP A 24 13.48 2.89 5.07
CA TRP A 24 12.75 2.78 3.80
C TRP A 24 13.09 1.50 3.04
N ARG A 25 12.25 1.14 2.06
CA ARG A 25 12.44 0.02 1.12
C ARG A 25 12.05 0.46 -0.29
N ARG A 26 12.71 -0.11 -1.29
CA ARG A 26 12.32 0.02 -2.70
C ARG A 26 11.76 -1.30 -3.20
N LEU A 27 10.56 -1.27 -3.77
CA LEU A 27 9.88 -2.44 -4.32
C LEU A 27 9.59 -2.25 -5.81
N ARG A 28 9.78 -3.32 -6.60
CA ARG A 28 9.33 -3.39 -7.99
C ARG A 28 8.15 -4.36 -8.08
N VAL A 29 6.99 -3.86 -8.48
CA VAL A 29 5.73 -4.63 -8.49
C VAL A 29 4.95 -4.38 -9.77
N THR A 30 4.06 -5.30 -10.15
CA THR A 30 3.14 -5.06 -11.27
C THR A 30 2.00 -4.15 -10.82
N GLY A 31 1.58 -3.22 -11.68
CA GLY A 31 0.43 -2.35 -11.44
C GLY A 31 -0.89 -3.10 -11.33
N ASP A 32 -0.93 -4.35 -11.82
CA ASP A 32 -2.07 -5.25 -11.66
C ASP A 32 -2.11 -5.97 -10.31
N CYS A 33 -1.09 -5.84 -9.45
CA CYS A 33 -1.17 -6.35 -8.09
C CYS A 33 -2.28 -5.62 -7.32
N THR A 34 -2.94 -6.33 -6.42
CA THR A 34 -3.95 -5.73 -5.54
C THR A 34 -3.26 -5.00 -4.39
N LEU A 35 -3.98 -4.10 -3.73
CA LEU A 35 -3.48 -3.46 -2.52
C LEU A 35 -3.24 -4.48 -1.40
N ARG A 36 -4.06 -5.54 -1.30
CA ARG A 36 -3.76 -6.68 -0.41
C ARG A 36 -2.42 -7.35 -0.70
N LYS A 37 -2.09 -7.57 -1.97
CA LYS A 37 -0.78 -8.13 -2.35
C LYS A 37 0.35 -7.17 -2.01
N LEU A 38 0.16 -5.87 -2.28
CA LEU A 38 1.14 -4.84 -1.92
C LEU A 38 1.38 -4.81 -0.41
N HIS A 39 0.34 -4.93 0.41
CA HIS A 39 0.46 -5.07 1.86
C HIS A 39 1.42 -6.20 2.24
N HIS A 40 1.24 -7.41 1.72
CA HIS A 40 2.13 -8.53 2.03
C HIS A 40 3.56 -8.31 1.54
N PHE A 41 3.76 -7.62 0.41
CA PHE A 41 5.10 -7.25 -0.06
C PHE A 41 5.79 -6.25 0.88
N ILE A 42 5.05 -5.28 1.41
CA ILE A 42 5.55 -4.34 2.42
C ILE A 42 5.93 -5.09 3.70
N GLN A 43 5.04 -5.95 4.20
CA GLN A 43 5.29 -6.77 5.39
C GLN A 43 6.59 -7.57 5.24
N ALA A 44 6.76 -8.28 4.13
CA ALA A 44 7.98 -9.03 3.85
C ALA A 44 9.23 -8.14 3.78
N ALA A 45 9.14 -6.97 3.16
CA ALA A 45 10.26 -6.05 3.01
C ALA A 45 10.72 -5.41 4.33
N PHE A 46 9.79 -5.18 5.25
CA PHE A 46 10.08 -4.61 6.58
C PHE A 46 10.30 -5.67 7.67
N GLY A 47 10.13 -6.97 7.35
CA GLY A 47 10.32 -8.07 8.31
C GLY A 47 9.16 -8.23 9.29
N TRP A 48 7.95 -7.87 8.86
CA TRP A 48 6.72 -7.98 9.65
C TRP A 48 5.86 -9.17 9.22
N HIS A 49 4.88 -9.51 10.06
CA HIS A 49 4.15 -10.78 10.02
C HIS A 49 2.66 -10.65 9.69
N SER A 50 2.18 -9.48 9.26
CA SER A 50 0.76 -9.27 8.90
C SER A 50 -0.20 -9.61 10.06
N SER A 51 0.22 -9.36 11.30
CA SER A 51 -0.52 -9.75 12.51
C SER A 51 -1.59 -8.74 12.93
N HIS A 52 -1.61 -7.55 12.33
CA HIS A 52 -2.53 -6.47 12.66
C HIS A 52 -3.26 -5.95 11.41
N LEU A 53 -4.32 -5.17 11.64
CA LEU A 53 -5.06 -4.49 10.58
C LEU A 53 -4.19 -3.47 9.85
N HIS A 54 -4.60 -3.15 8.62
CA HIS A 54 -3.96 -2.15 7.79
C HIS A 54 -4.96 -1.35 6.95
N GLU A 55 -4.52 -0.19 6.49
CA GLU A 55 -5.27 0.69 5.62
C GLU A 55 -4.32 1.32 4.58
N PHE A 56 -4.77 1.44 3.33
CA PHE A 56 -4.20 2.37 2.37
C PHE A 56 -5.11 3.56 2.19
N SER A 57 -4.55 4.75 1.94
CA SER A 57 -5.33 5.93 1.57
C SER A 57 -4.62 6.78 0.53
N ASP A 58 -5.39 7.26 -0.45
CA ASP A 58 -4.97 8.27 -1.44
C ASP A 58 -5.33 9.70 -1.00
N GLY A 59 -5.79 9.88 0.24
CA GLY A 59 -6.25 11.14 0.81
C GLY A 59 -7.75 11.42 0.61
N VAL A 60 -8.43 10.64 -0.22
CA VAL A 60 -9.88 10.73 -0.45
C VAL A 60 -10.59 9.44 -0.07
N SER A 61 -10.08 8.32 -0.59
CA SER A 61 -10.60 6.98 -0.36
C SER A 61 -9.73 6.21 0.63
N ARG A 62 -10.35 5.27 1.33
CA ARG A 62 -9.68 4.33 2.23
C ARG A 62 -9.86 2.92 1.69
N PHE A 63 -8.78 2.14 1.70
CA PHE A 63 -8.75 0.77 1.20
C PHE A 63 -8.26 -0.16 2.29
N MET A 64 -9.07 -1.13 2.68
CA MET A 64 -8.80 -1.98 3.84
C MET A 64 -9.39 -3.39 3.67
N PRO A 65 -9.02 -4.34 4.54
CA PRO A 65 -9.69 -5.61 4.64
C PRO A 65 -11.17 -5.45 5.00
N LEU A 66 -12.05 -5.72 4.02
CA LEU A 66 -13.49 -5.85 4.25
C LEU A 66 -13.86 -7.32 4.37
N ASP A 67 -13.37 -7.95 5.45
CA ASP A 67 -13.83 -9.28 5.84
C ASP A 67 -15.20 -9.15 6.53
N ALA A 68 -16.00 -10.22 6.50
CA ALA A 68 -17.41 -10.17 6.96
C ALA A 68 -17.56 -9.65 8.40
N GLU A 69 -16.52 -9.86 9.22
CA GLU A 69 -16.44 -9.42 10.62
C GLU A 69 -16.25 -7.91 10.78
N PHE A 70 -15.78 -7.20 9.75
CA PHE A 70 -15.43 -5.77 9.79
C PHE A 70 -16.23 -4.91 8.81
N MET A 71 -17.10 -5.53 8.02
CA MET A 71 -17.85 -4.86 6.95
C MET A 71 -18.70 -3.69 7.47
N ASP A 72 -19.36 -3.87 8.62
CA ASP A 72 -20.29 -2.88 9.18
C ASP A 72 -19.59 -1.70 9.89
N MET A 73 -18.28 -1.79 10.16
CA MET A 73 -17.52 -0.70 10.82
C MET A 73 -17.02 0.36 9.84
N TYR A 74 -16.93 0.03 8.55
CA TYR A 74 -16.23 0.85 7.56
C TYR A 74 -17.02 0.96 6.25
N ASP A 75 -18.24 1.48 6.33
CA ASP A 75 -19.21 1.52 5.22
C ASP A 75 -18.68 2.27 3.97
N ASP A 76 -17.80 3.26 4.17
CA ASP A 76 -17.20 4.04 3.08
C ASP A 76 -15.87 3.48 2.55
N ALA A 77 -15.36 2.38 3.12
CA ALA A 77 -14.08 1.81 2.70
C ALA A 77 -14.23 0.91 1.47
N LEU A 78 -13.14 0.82 0.71
CA LEU A 78 -13.05 -0.04 -0.48
C LEU A 78 -12.23 -1.30 -0.19
N ASP A 79 -12.64 -2.43 -0.76
CA ASP A 79 -11.97 -3.73 -0.56
C ASP A 79 -10.57 -3.74 -1.21
N ASP A 80 -9.54 -3.89 -0.40
CA ASP A 80 -8.14 -3.92 -0.82
C ASP A 80 -7.78 -5.15 -1.68
N ARG A 81 -8.58 -6.23 -1.63
CA ARG A 81 -8.43 -7.43 -2.46
C ARG A 81 -8.92 -7.18 -3.88
N LYS A 82 -9.84 -6.23 -4.08
CA LYS A 82 -10.44 -5.91 -5.38
C LYS A 82 -9.79 -4.70 -6.06
N THR A 83 -9.03 -3.92 -5.30
CA THR A 83 -8.39 -2.69 -5.77
C THR A 83 -6.99 -2.96 -6.28
N LYS A 84 -6.76 -2.70 -7.58
CA LYS A 84 -5.44 -2.81 -8.22
C LYS A 84 -4.61 -1.55 -8.00
N LEU A 85 -3.30 -1.69 -7.80
CA LEU A 85 -2.36 -0.59 -7.58
C LEU A 85 -2.50 0.51 -8.65
N ARG A 86 -2.53 0.14 -9.93
CA ARG A 86 -2.63 1.11 -11.05
C ARG A 86 -3.92 1.92 -11.08
N ARG A 87 -4.95 1.52 -10.31
CA ARG A 87 -6.19 2.31 -10.18
C ARG A 87 -6.01 3.47 -9.22
N VAL A 88 -5.22 3.29 -8.16
CA VAL A 88 -5.09 4.26 -7.07
C VAL A 88 -3.79 5.07 -7.14
N LEU A 89 -2.72 4.49 -7.69
CA LEU A 89 -1.41 5.11 -7.73
C LEU A 89 -0.98 5.37 -9.18
N LYS A 90 -1.01 6.64 -9.57
CA LYS A 90 -0.56 7.15 -10.87
C LYS A 90 0.89 7.60 -10.80
N GLU A 91 1.47 7.90 -11.96
CA GLU A 91 2.80 8.52 -12.04
C GLU A 91 2.90 9.77 -11.15
N ALA A 92 4.03 9.94 -10.48
CA ALA A 92 4.28 10.98 -9.46
C ALA A 92 3.28 11.01 -8.27
N GLY A 93 2.41 9.99 -8.14
CA GLY A 93 1.45 9.87 -7.06
C GLY A 93 2.08 9.40 -5.74
N ARG A 94 1.32 9.60 -4.65
CA ARG A 94 1.64 9.08 -3.33
C ARG A 94 0.44 8.33 -2.75
N LEU A 95 0.74 7.32 -1.93
CA LEU A 95 -0.24 6.56 -1.18
C LEU A 95 0.23 6.45 0.26
N ARG A 96 -0.66 6.64 1.23
CA ARG A 96 -0.38 6.35 2.64
C ARG A 96 -0.70 4.90 2.94
N TYR A 97 0.13 4.27 3.76
CA TYR A 97 -0.09 2.92 4.27
C TYR A 97 0.07 2.92 5.78
N LEU A 98 -1.03 2.69 6.48
CA LEU A 98 -1.11 2.54 7.93
C LEU A 98 -1.12 1.04 8.26
N TYR A 99 -0.24 0.62 9.16
CA TYR A 99 -0.20 -0.73 9.71
C TYR A 99 -0.29 -0.67 11.23
N ASP A 100 -1.10 -1.56 11.79
CA ASP A 100 -1.44 -1.60 13.21
C ASP A 100 -2.13 -0.33 13.71
N PHE A 101 -3.43 -0.42 13.96
CA PHE A 101 -4.22 0.74 14.42
C PHE A 101 -3.97 1.09 15.89
N GLY A 102 -3.29 0.21 16.65
CA GLY A 102 -2.80 0.53 17.98
C GLY A 102 -1.53 1.38 17.92
N ASP A 103 -0.48 0.82 17.32
CA ASP A 103 0.85 1.45 17.27
C ASP A 103 0.98 2.55 16.20
N SER A 104 0.08 2.56 15.21
CA SER A 104 0.01 3.54 14.14
C SER A 104 1.28 3.64 13.27
N TRP A 105 1.81 2.51 12.81
CA TRP A 105 2.97 2.50 11.91
C TRP A 105 2.58 3.06 10.52
N GLN A 106 3.00 4.29 10.24
CA GLN A 106 2.66 4.99 9.00
C GLN A 106 3.78 4.92 7.97
N HIS A 107 3.41 4.72 6.71
CA HIS A 107 4.33 4.79 5.58
C HIS A 107 3.81 5.71 4.50
N VAL A 108 4.74 6.35 3.81
CA VAL A 108 4.50 7.02 2.53
C VAL A 108 5.07 6.16 1.42
N ILE A 109 4.22 5.82 0.46
CA ILE A 109 4.58 5.11 -0.76
C ILE A 109 4.59 6.14 -1.89
N ALA A 110 5.73 6.32 -2.53
CA ALA A 110 5.91 7.22 -3.67
C ALA A 110 6.33 6.43 -4.91
N VAL A 111 5.83 6.83 -6.08
CA VAL A 111 6.27 6.26 -7.36
C VAL A 111 7.58 6.91 -7.77
N GLU A 112 8.62 6.10 -7.99
CA GLU A 112 9.89 6.55 -8.57
C GLU A 112 9.90 6.38 -10.09
N ALA A 113 9.31 5.29 -10.61
CA ALA A 113 9.23 5.02 -12.04
C ALA A 113 8.02 4.12 -12.37
N VAL A 114 7.50 4.28 -13.59
CA VAL A 114 6.52 3.38 -14.21
C VAL A 114 7.04 2.99 -15.59
N GLU A 115 7.10 1.69 -15.85
CA GLU A 115 7.66 1.12 -17.08
C GLU A 115 6.67 0.13 -17.72
N PRO A 116 6.69 -0.07 -19.05
CA PRO A 116 5.88 -1.07 -19.74
C PRO A 116 6.17 -2.52 -19.32
#